data_AF-A0A1V9VW60-F1
#
_entry.id   AF-A0A1V9VW60-F1
#
_cell.length_a   1.000
_cell.length_b   1.000
_cell.length_c   1.000
_cell.angle_alpha   90.00
_cell.angle_beta   90.00
_cell.angle_gamma   90.00
#
_symmetry.space_group_name_H-M   'P 1'
#
loop_
_entity.id
_entity.type
_entity.pdbx_description
1 polymer ?
#
loop_
_entity_poly.entity_id
_entity_poly.type
_entity_poly.pdbx_seq_one_letter_code
_entity_poly.pdbx_strand_id
1 'polypeptide(L)'
;MSEKRSEPKQIKFRVTEDEFERLTLMADNVGMSVPAFVKAKAQGLRVRQPKIDRHGALEIARELHRAGTNVNQIARWCNQRKEVSSDEVQRLHYNLEEIKKRLDQTWQQLS
;
A
#
# COMPACT_ATOMS: atom_id res chain seq x y z
N MET A 1 1.09 -32.22 -19.15
CA MET A 1 0.06 -31.22 -18.80
C MET A 1 0.52 -29.88 -19.36
N SER A 2 -0.29 -29.22 -20.19
CA SER A 2 0.06 -27.90 -20.72
C SER A 2 -0.08 -26.84 -19.63
N GLU A 3 0.94 -25.99 -19.49
CA GLU A 3 0.99 -24.92 -18.51
C GLU A 3 -0.08 -23.86 -18.85
N LYS A 4 -1.06 -23.67 -17.97
CA LYS A 4 -2.19 -22.76 -18.20
C LYS A 4 -1.75 -21.32 -17.90
N ARG A 5 -1.22 -20.63 -18.91
CA ARG A 5 -0.74 -19.24 -18.79
C ARG A 5 -1.89 -18.25 -19.02
N SER A 6 -1.91 -17.16 -18.24
CA SER A 6 -2.89 -16.07 -18.39
C SER A 6 -2.72 -15.32 -19.71
N GLU A 7 -1.49 -15.23 -20.21
CA GLU A 7 -1.18 -14.60 -21.50
C GLU A 7 -0.50 -15.60 -22.45
N PRO A 8 -1.04 -15.78 -23.67
CA PRO A 8 -0.62 -16.87 -24.56
C PRO A 8 0.67 -16.60 -25.36
N LYS A 9 1.11 -15.34 -25.47
CA LYS A 9 2.26 -14.95 -26.32
C LYS A 9 3.40 -14.40 -25.46
N GLN A 10 4.63 -14.82 -25.76
CA GLN A 10 5.85 -14.33 -25.10
C GLN A 10 6.78 -13.71 -26.14
N ILE A 11 7.32 -12.52 -25.82
CA ILE A 11 8.36 -11.85 -26.61
C ILE A 11 9.65 -11.89 -25.79
N LYS A 12 10.73 -12.40 -26.38
CA LYS A 12 12.06 -12.45 -25.76
C LYS A 12 13.02 -11.57 -26.56
N PHE A 13 13.74 -10.69 -25.89
CA PHE A 13 14.82 -9.91 -26.48
C PHE A 13 16.07 -10.05 -25.60
N ARG A 14 17.25 -9.95 -26.22
CA ARG A 14 18.52 -9.99 -25.51
C ARG A 14 18.89 -8.58 -25.08
N VAL A 15 19.52 -8.48 -23.92
CA VAL A 15 20.04 -7.25 -23.35
C VAL A 15 21.47 -7.49 -22.89
N THR A 16 22.29 -6.46 -22.89
CA THR A 16 23.58 -6.45 -22.18
C THR A 16 23.36 -6.32 -20.67
N GLU A 17 24.42 -6.52 -19.89
CA GLU A 17 24.37 -6.33 -18.43
C GLU A 17 23.98 -4.87 -18.09
N ASP A 18 24.65 -3.89 -18.69
CA ASP A 18 24.36 -2.47 -18.48
C ASP A 18 22.92 -2.08 -18.88
N GLU A 19 22.36 -2.73 -19.89
CA GLU A 19 20.95 -2.53 -20.26
C GLU A 19 20.01 -3.13 -19.22
N PHE A 20 20.35 -4.32 -18.71
CA PHE A 20 19.56 -4.99 -17.68
C PHE A 20 19.58 -4.21 -16.35
N GLU A 21 20.72 -3.69 -15.92
CA GLU A 21 20.85 -2.85 -14.73
C GLU A 21 20.01 -1.58 -14.85
N ARG A 22 20.09 -0.89 -15.99
CA ARG A 22 19.27 0.30 -16.26
C ARG A 22 17.77 -0.01 -16.24
N LEU A 23 17.35 -1.12 -16.84
CA LEU A 23 15.96 -1.56 -16.81
C LEU A 23 15.49 -1.89 -15.40
N THR A 24 16.35 -2.52 -14.58
CA THR A 24 16.07 -2.84 -13.19
C THR A 24 15.88 -1.57 -12.37
N LEU A 25 16.81 -0.62 -12.47
CA LEU A 25 16.71 0.66 -11.78
C LEU A 25 15.45 1.44 -12.18
N MET A 26 15.12 1.47 -13.48
CA MET A 26 13.90 2.14 -13.95
C MET A 26 12.62 1.45 -13.48
N ALA A 27 12.61 0.11 -13.42
CA ALA A 27 11.46 -0.66 -12.93
C ALA A 27 11.28 -0.47 -11.42
N ASP A 28 12.37 -0.49 -10.65
CA ASP A 28 12.38 -0.29 -9.20
C ASP A 28 11.92 1.12 -8.82
N ASN A 29 12.36 2.14 -9.56
CA ASN A 29 11.91 3.52 -9.38
C ASN A 29 10.39 3.68 -9.52
N VAL A 30 9.72 2.75 -10.22
CA VAL A 30 8.27 2.78 -10.44
C VAL A 30 7.56 1.64 -9.68
N GLY A 31 8.30 0.86 -8.88
CA GLY A 31 7.75 -0.25 -8.11
C GLY A 31 7.18 -1.39 -8.95
N MET A 32 7.64 -1.56 -10.19
CA MET A 32 7.21 -2.63 -11.11
C MET A 32 8.30 -3.68 -11.27
N SER A 33 7.95 -4.90 -11.68
CA SER A 33 8.96 -5.84 -12.17
C SER A 33 9.47 -5.41 -13.55
N VAL A 34 10.71 -5.75 -13.89
CA VAL A 34 11.30 -5.43 -15.21
C VAL A 34 10.38 -5.82 -16.39
N PRO A 35 9.79 -7.04 -16.43
CA PRO A 35 8.87 -7.40 -17.52
C PRO A 35 7.61 -6.53 -17.56
N ALA A 36 7.05 -6.18 -16.40
CA ALA A 36 5.86 -5.33 -16.32
C ALA A 36 6.18 -3.89 -16.77
N PHE A 37 7.33 -3.36 -16.36
CA PHE A 37 7.81 -2.04 -16.77
C PHE A 37 8.02 -1.95 -18.28
N VAL A 38 8.74 -2.91 -18.87
CA VAL A 38 9.00 -2.94 -20.32
C VAL A 38 7.69 -3.07 -21.11
N LYS A 39 6.78 -3.94 -20.64
CA LYS A 39 5.46 -4.09 -21.26
C LYS A 39 4.64 -2.80 -21.19
N ALA A 40 4.63 -2.12 -20.04
CA ALA A 40 3.93 -0.85 -19.87
C ALA A 40 4.52 0.25 -20.78
N LYS A 41 5.85 0.35 -20.86
CA LYS A 41 6.54 1.27 -21.77
C LYS A 41 6.23 0.97 -23.24
N ALA A 42 6.25 -0.29 -23.65
CA ALA A 42 5.92 -0.70 -25.01
C ALA A 42 4.45 -0.40 -25.39
N GLN A 43 3.54 -0.41 -24.41
CA GLN A 43 2.14 -0.01 -24.58
C GLN A 43 1.93 1.52 -24.56
N GLY A 44 2.99 2.32 -24.41
CA GLY A 44 2.89 3.78 -24.36
C GLY A 44 2.35 4.33 -23.04
N LEU A 45 2.26 3.53 -21.98
CA LEU A 45 1.85 4.02 -20.67
C LEU A 45 2.85 5.06 -20.16
N ARG A 46 2.34 6.19 -19.67
CA ARG A 46 3.13 7.16 -18.91
C ARG A 46 3.43 6.60 -17.53
N VAL A 47 4.48 5.79 -17.48
CA VAL A 47 5.04 5.24 -16.25
C VAL A 47 5.66 6.38 -15.44
N ARG A 48 4.98 6.82 -14.38
CA ARG A 48 5.43 7.87 -13.45
C ARG A 48 5.90 7.23 -12.14
N GLN A 49 6.97 7.80 -11.58
CA GLN A 49 7.42 7.44 -10.24
C GLN A 49 6.28 7.70 -9.25
N PRO A 50 5.93 6.70 -8.40
CA PRO A 50 4.99 6.90 -7.30
C PRO A 50 5.46 8.05 -6.42
N LYS A 51 4.52 8.87 -5.91
CA LYS A 51 4.85 9.97 -5.00
C LYS A 51 5.48 9.49 -3.68
N ILE A 52 5.21 8.23 -3.32
CA ILE A 52 5.65 7.59 -2.08
C ILE A 52 6.49 6.40 -2.51
N ASP A 53 7.68 6.28 -1.95
CA ASP A 53 8.53 5.13 -2.17
C ASP A 53 7.91 3.87 -1.55
N ARG A 54 8.45 2.71 -1.92
CA ARG A 54 7.94 1.42 -1.44
C ARG A 54 8.02 1.32 0.10
N HIS A 55 9.08 1.86 0.70
CA HIS A 55 9.25 1.82 2.15
C HIS A 55 8.19 2.67 2.85
N GLY A 56 8.00 3.92 2.43
CA GLY A 56 6.95 4.79 2.95
C GLY A 56 5.55 4.19 2.77
N ALA A 57 5.26 3.58 1.62
CA ALA A 57 3.97 2.92 1.38
C ALA A 57 3.70 1.76 2.36
N LEU A 58 4.73 0.97 2.69
CA LEU A 58 4.63 -0.11 3.69
C LEU A 58 4.44 0.43 5.11
N GLU A 59 5.10 1.53 5.44
CA GLU A 59 4.97 2.18 6.74
C GLU A 59 3.57 2.78 6.94
N ILE A 60 3.06 3.48 5.92
CA ILE A 60 1.70 4.01 5.89
C ILE A 60 0.66 2.87 6.00
N ALA A 61 0.86 1.77 5.27
CA ALA A 61 -0.02 0.60 5.39
C ALA A 61 -0.02 0.02 6.82
N ARG A 62 1.12 0.05 7.51
CA ARG A 62 1.24 -0.42 8.90
C ARG A 62 0.52 0.52 9.86
N GLU A 63 0.69 1.84 9.73
CA GLU A 63 -0.01 2.87 10.52
C GLU A 63 -1.54 2.73 10.35
N LEU A 64 -2.01 2.63 9.10
CA LEU A 64 -3.43 2.40 8.77
C LEU A 64 -3.97 1.11 9.39
N HIS A 65 -3.19 0.02 9.36
CA HIS A 65 -3.59 -1.25 9.96
C HIS A 65 -3.78 -1.14 11.48
N ARG A 66 -2.91 -0.39 12.18
CA ARG A 66 -3.07 -0.13 13.62
C ARG A 66 -4.32 0.69 13.90
N ALA A 67 -4.57 1.75 13.12
CA ALA A 67 -5.79 2.56 13.25
C ALA A 67 -7.06 1.71 13.03
N GLY A 68 -7.09 0.89 11.97
CA GLY A 68 -8.21 -0.02 11.70
C GLY A 68 -8.42 -1.07 12.81
N THR A 69 -7.34 -1.57 13.41
CA THR A 69 -7.42 -2.48 14.56
C THR A 69 -8.08 -1.81 15.75
N ASN A 70 -7.71 -0.57 16.08
CA ASN A 70 -8.32 0.19 17.16
C ASN A 70 -9.82 0.44 16.90
N VAL A 71 -10.19 0.84 15.67
CA VAL A 71 -11.60 1.02 15.27
C VAL A 71 -12.38 -0.29 15.44
N ASN A 72 -11.81 -1.42 15.03
CA ASN A 72 -12.46 -2.72 15.14
C ASN A 72 -12.63 -3.15 16.61
N GLN A 73 -11.68 -2.82 17.49
CA GLN A 73 -11.81 -3.04 18.93
C GLN A 73 -12.94 -2.20 19.52
N ILE A 74 -13.04 -0.92 19.14
CA ILE A 74 -14.14 -0.03 19.52
C ILE A 74 -15.49 -0.61 19.06
N ALA A 75 -15.60 -1.01 17.79
CA ALA A 75 -16.82 -1.57 17.24
C ALA A 75 -17.25 -2.86 17.98
N ARG A 76 -16.31 -3.77 18.26
CA ARG A 76 -16.58 -4.98 19.05
C ARG A 76 -17.02 -4.64 20.47
N TRP A 77 -16.36 -3.68 21.10
CA TRP A 77 -16.67 -3.23 22.44
C TRP A 77 -18.09 -2.62 22.53
N CYS A 78 -18.46 -1.77 21.57
CA CYS A 78 -19.82 -1.22 21.46
C CYS A 78 -20.87 -2.32 21.21
N ASN A 79 -20.59 -3.25 20.29
CA ASN A 79 -21.53 -4.30 19.92
C ASN A 79 -21.80 -5.32 21.05
N GLN A 80 -20.89 -5.44 22.02
CA GLN A 80 -21.01 -6.38 23.13
C GLN A 80 -21.82 -5.85 24.31
N ARG A 81 -22.20 -4.56 24.35
CA ARG A 81 -22.80 -3.92 25.54
C ARG A 81 -24.07 -3.14 25.22
N LYS A 82 -25.06 -3.24 26.13
CA LYS A 82 -26.34 -2.50 26.08
C LYS A 82 -26.37 -1.26 26.98
N GLU A 83 -25.50 -1.20 27.99
CA GLU A 83 -25.33 -0.06 28.89
C GLU A 83 -23.83 0.21 29.07
N VAL A 84 -23.45 1.50 29.16
CA VAL A 84 -22.07 1.96 29.16
C VAL A 84 -21.87 2.95 30.31
N SER A 85 -20.79 2.80 31.09
CA SER A 85 -20.48 3.72 32.19
C SER A 85 -19.81 5.02 31.69
N SER A 86 -19.84 6.09 32.49
CA SER A 86 -19.21 7.38 32.14
C SER A 86 -17.71 7.25 31.86
N ASP A 87 -17.00 6.44 32.65
CA ASP A 87 -15.55 6.20 32.48
C ASP A 87 -15.24 5.50 31.15
N GLU A 88 -16.16 4.64 30.71
CA GLU A 88 -16.04 3.92 29.45
C GLU A 88 -16.29 4.83 28.24
N VAL A 89 -17.24 5.75 28.33
CA VAL A 89 -17.45 6.81 27.33
C VAL A 89 -16.20 7.69 27.22
N GLN A 90 -15.59 8.05 28.35
CA GLN A 90 -14.35 8.84 28.39
C GLN A 90 -13.20 8.13 27.66
N ARG A 91 -13.06 6.81 27.88
CA ARG A 91 -12.04 5.98 27.22
C ARG A 91 -12.30 5.83 25.73
N LEU A 92 -13.56 5.73 25.31
CA LEU A 92 -13.96 5.71 23.91
C LEU A 92 -13.55 7.01 23.21
N HIS A 93 -13.87 8.15 23.83
CA HIS A 93 -13.56 9.47 23.30
C HIS A 93 -12.04 9.66 23.14
N TYR A 94 -11.25 9.24 24.13
CA TYR A 94 -9.79 9.23 24.04
C TYR A 94 -9.28 8.41 22.85
N ASN A 95 -9.79 7.19 22.67
CA ASN A 95 -9.35 6.32 21.57
C ASN A 95 -9.72 6.91 20.19
N LEU A 96 -10.87 7.57 20.08
CA LEU A 96 -11.28 8.24 18.84
C LEU A 96 -10.38 9.43 18.49
N GLU A 97 -10.02 10.26 19.48
CA GLU A 97 -9.08 11.36 19.29
C GLU A 97 -7.68 10.85 18.86
N GLU A 98 -7.21 9.75 19.46
CA GLU A 98 -5.94 9.13 19.06
C GLU A 98 -5.97 8.60 17.62
N ILE A 99 -7.09 8.00 17.19
CA ILE A 99 -7.26 7.56 15.79
C ILE A 99 -7.22 8.76 14.84
N LYS A 100 -7.95 9.83 15.17
CA LYS A 100 -8.00 11.06 14.37
C LYS A 100 -6.60 11.67 14.21
N LYS A 101 -5.85 11.80 15.32
CA LYS A 101 -4.48 12.33 15.31
C LYS A 101 -3.54 11.52 14.41
N ARG A 102 -3.61 10.19 14.46
CA ARG A 102 -2.77 9.32 13.60
C ARG A 102 -3.16 9.42 12.12
N LEU A 103 -4.45 9.56 11.82
CA LEU A 103 -4.91 9.80 10.45
C LEU A 103 -4.40 11.13 9.92
N ASP A 104 -4.49 12.21 10.71
CA ASP A 104 -3.98 13.54 10.32
C ASP A 104 -2.47 13.51 10.08
N GLN A 105 -1.70 12.84 10.93
CA GLN A 105 -0.25 12.65 10.75
C GLN A 105 0.07 11.87 9.46
N THR A 106 -0.64 10.77 9.21
CA THR A 106 -0.47 9.97 7.98
C THR A 106 -0.81 10.81 6.75
N TRP A 107 -1.85 11.63 6.83
CA TRP A 107 -2.27 12.50 5.73
C TRP A 107 -1.26 13.61 5.43
N GLN A 108 -0.63 14.20 6.45
CA GLN A 108 0.45 15.19 6.26
C GLN A 108 1.70 14.60 5.60
N GLN A 109 2.00 13.32 5.82
CA GLN A 109 3.11 12.64 5.14
C GLN A 109 2.83 12.32 3.67
N LEU A 110 1.54 12.35 3.27
CA LEU A 110 1.06 12.02 1.93
C LEU A 110 0.82 13.25 1.04
N SER A 111 0.70 14.43 1.64
CA SER A 111 0.50 15.71 0.95
C SER A 111 1.81 16.38 0.56
#